data_AF-A0A6P2EWZ0-F1
#
_entry.id   AF-A0A6P2EWZ0-F1
#
_cell.length_a   1.000
_cell.length_b   1.000
_cell.length_c   1.000
_cell.angle_alpha   90.00
_cell.angle_beta   90.00
_cell.angle_gamma   90.00
#
_symmetry.space_group_name_H-M   'P 1'
#
loop_
_entity.id
_entity.type
_entity.pdbx_description
1 polymer ?
#
loop_
_entity_poly.entity_id
_entity_poly.type
_entity_poly.pdbx_seq_one_letter_code
_entity_poly.pdbx_strand_id
1 'polypeptide(L)'
;MREGLTQQVIVDNRPGAATNIGASATANAKPDGYTIMSADNALLAFNEHLFKALPFSPEKDFTYMDGIGRFPIALVVHPGFPAKDFEEFLSFLKANPGKVNFASAGLGSPHHLAMELFKNRTGTTITHVPYKGTAPA
;
A
#
# COMPACT_ATOMS: atom_id res chain seq x y z
N MET A 1 1.01 4.72 -31.11
CA MET A 1 2.05 5.78 -31.05
C MET A 1 2.01 6.37 -29.66
N ARG A 2 3.17 6.58 -29.00
CA ARG A 2 3.23 7.37 -27.76
C ARG A 2 3.02 8.84 -28.17
N GLU A 3 1.79 9.34 -28.06
CA GLU A 3 1.54 10.77 -28.30
C GLU A 3 2.08 11.57 -27.12
N GLY A 4 3.00 12.50 -27.38
CA GLY A 4 3.48 13.50 -26.41
C GLY A 4 4.97 13.44 -26.03
N LEU A 5 5.64 12.29 -26.11
CA LEU A 5 7.07 12.15 -25.74
C LEU A 5 7.90 11.60 -26.90
N THR A 6 8.95 12.33 -27.28
CA THR A 6 9.93 11.90 -28.31
C THR A 6 10.98 10.92 -27.77
N GLN A 7 11.00 10.69 -26.45
CA GLN A 7 11.95 9.82 -25.76
C GLN A 7 11.30 8.53 -25.25
N GLN A 8 12.11 7.46 -25.13
CA GLN A 8 11.65 6.20 -24.55
C GLN A 8 11.58 6.30 -23.03
N VAL A 9 10.41 6.00 -22.46
CA VAL A 9 10.26 5.70 -21.03
C VAL A 9 10.59 4.22 -20.79
N ILE A 10 11.56 3.97 -19.92
CA ILE A 10 11.96 2.64 -19.43
C ILE A 10 11.44 2.47 -18.00
N VAL A 11 10.82 1.32 -17.72
CA VAL A 11 10.31 1.00 -16.38
C VAL A 11 11.36 0.14 -15.65
N ASP A 12 11.84 0.65 -14.52
CA ASP A 12 12.75 -0.05 -13.61
C ASP A 12 12.01 -0.35 -12.29
N ASN A 13 11.70 -1.62 -12.06
CA ASN A 13 10.99 -2.07 -10.86
C ASN A 13 11.97 -2.32 -9.71
N ARG A 14 12.00 -1.43 -8.71
CA ARG A 14 12.87 -1.54 -7.53
C ARG A 14 12.09 -1.78 -6.23
N PRO A 15 11.58 -3.01 -5.99
CA PRO A 15 10.87 -3.33 -4.76
C PRO A 15 11.80 -3.49 -3.56
N GLY A 16 11.23 -3.54 -2.36
CA GLY A 16 11.93 -3.84 -1.10
C GLY A 16 11.86 -2.71 -0.08
N ALA A 17 11.93 -3.07 1.20
CA ALA A 17 11.75 -2.17 2.34
C ALA A 17 10.50 -1.27 2.22
N ALA A 18 9.35 -1.86 1.91
CA ALA A 18 8.10 -1.13 1.63
C ALA A 18 8.27 -0.01 0.58
N THR A 19 9.02 -0.28 -0.50
CA THR A 19 9.37 0.62 -1.62
C THR A 19 10.41 1.70 -1.31
N ASN A 20 10.96 1.75 -0.10
CA ASN A 20 12.01 2.72 0.26
C ASN A 20 13.28 2.63 -0.59
N ILE A 21 13.60 1.46 -1.16
CA ILE A 21 14.77 1.28 -2.04
C ILE A 21 14.62 2.12 -3.33
N GLY A 22 13.47 2.03 -3.99
CA GLY A 22 13.18 2.81 -5.20
C GLY A 22 13.12 4.32 -4.91
N ALA A 23 12.52 4.69 -3.78
CA ALA A 23 12.44 6.08 -3.34
C ALA A 23 13.81 6.69 -3.03
N SER A 24 14.66 5.98 -2.29
CA SER A 24 16.02 6.43 -2.02
C SER A 24 16.84 6.58 -3.30
N ALA A 25 16.69 5.66 -4.26
CA ALA A 25 17.37 5.79 -5.54
C ALA A 25 16.90 7.01 -6.35
N THR A 26 15.61 7.34 -6.27
CA THR A 26 15.04 8.52 -6.94
C THR A 26 15.46 9.81 -6.26
N ALA A 27 15.44 9.87 -4.92
CA ALA A 27 15.90 11.02 -4.14
C ALA A 27 17.39 11.34 -4.39
N ASN A 28 18.22 10.32 -4.62
CA ASN A 28 19.65 10.48 -4.92
C ASN A 28 19.95 10.68 -6.42
N ALA A 29 18.94 10.66 -7.30
CA ALA A 29 19.15 10.87 -8.73
C ALA A 29 19.45 12.34 -9.04
N LYS A 30 20.00 12.60 -10.23
CA LYS A 30 20.15 13.99 -10.70
C LYS A 30 18.74 14.59 -10.88
N PRO A 31 18.48 15.82 -10.41
CA PRO A 31 17.19 16.49 -10.57
C PRO A 31 17.07 17.09 -11.99
N ASP A 32 17.25 16.26 -13.03
CA ASP A 32 17.24 16.64 -14.44
C ASP A 32 15.98 16.19 -15.20
N GLY A 33 15.01 15.59 -14.50
CA GLY A 33 13.73 15.16 -15.04
C GLY A 33 13.74 13.79 -15.74
N TYR A 34 14.89 13.10 -15.83
CA TYR A 34 14.98 11.77 -16.46
C TYR A 34 14.72 10.61 -15.50
N THR A 35 14.71 10.86 -14.20
CA THR A 35 14.33 9.88 -13.18
C THR A 35 13.07 10.34 -12.47
N ILE A 36 12.01 9.56 -12.62
CA ILE A 36 10.73 9.78 -11.94
C ILE A 36 10.31 8.49 -11.24
N MET A 37 9.52 8.64 -10.19
CA MET A 37 9.00 7.52 -9.41
C MET A 37 7.49 7.62 -9.30
N SER A 38 6.81 6.50 -9.51
CA SER A 38 5.43 6.34 -9.06
C SER A 38 5.41 6.10 -7.55
N ALA A 39 4.66 6.91 -6.82
CA ALA A 39 4.48 6.75 -5.38
C ALA A 39 3.01 6.55 -5.03
N ASP A 40 2.75 5.83 -3.94
CA ASP A 40 1.45 5.73 -3.30
C ASP A 40 1.50 6.30 -1.87
N ASN A 41 0.36 6.25 -1.18
CA ASN A 41 0.26 6.75 0.20
C ASN A 41 1.16 5.95 1.17
N ALA A 42 1.41 4.67 0.91
CA ALA A 42 2.27 3.88 1.79
C ALA A 42 3.70 4.41 1.78
N LEU A 43 4.23 4.72 0.59
CA LEU A 43 5.58 5.22 0.47
C LEU A 43 5.78 6.61 1.08
N LEU A 44 4.94 7.59 0.70
CA LEU A 44 5.22 9.00 1.03
C LEU A 44 4.53 9.51 2.30
N ALA A 45 3.54 8.79 2.84
CA ALA A 45 2.83 9.21 4.06
C ALA A 45 2.91 8.19 5.21
N PHE A 46 2.98 6.89 4.94
CA PHE A 46 2.97 5.90 6.03
C PHE A 46 4.37 5.52 6.48
N ASN A 47 5.31 5.34 5.54
CA ASN A 47 6.64 4.83 5.86
C ASN A 47 7.42 5.71 6.85
N GLU A 48 7.21 7.03 6.85
CA GLU A 48 7.86 7.94 7.81
C GLU A 48 7.45 7.69 9.27
N HIS A 49 6.28 7.09 9.48
CA HIS A 49 5.76 6.74 10.80
C HIS A 49 5.92 5.24 11.13
N LEU A 50 6.21 4.41 10.12
CA LEU A 50 6.34 2.96 10.27
C LEU A 50 7.81 2.50 10.37
N PHE A 51 8.74 3.25 9.79
CA PHE A 51 10.18 2.95 9.86
C PHE A 51 10.85 3.84 10.91
N LYS A 52 11.78 3.25 11.68
CA LYS A 52 12.58 4.02 12.67
C LYS A 52 13.43 5.11 12.02
N ALA A 53 13.88 4.88 10.80
CA ALA A 53 14.67 5.81 10.01
C ALA A 53 14.36 5.60 8.53
N LEU A 54 14.20 6.69 7.80
CA LEU A 54 14.09 6.68 6.35
C LEU A 54 15.38 7.23 5.71
N PRO A 55 15.77 6.70 4.54
CA PRO A 55 16.91 7.20 3.78
C PRO A 55 16.57 8.43 2.91
N PHE A 56 15.41 9.05 3.12
CA PHE A 56 14.92 10.24 2.43
C PHE A 56 13.88 10.97 3.31
N SER A 57 13.60 12.22 2.99
CA SER A 57 12.49 13.01 3.51
C SER A 57 11.39 13.13 2.45
N PRO A 58 10.18 12.58 2.68
CA PRO A 58 9.08 12.68 1.74
C PRO A 58 8.73 14.11 1.30
N GLU A 59 8.83 15.06 2.25
CA GLU A 59 8.50 16.48 2.03
C GLU A 59 9.62 17.26 1.34
N LYS A 60 10.90 16.96 1.63
CA LYS A 60 12.04 17.78 1.19
C LYS A 60 12.72 17.25 -0.08
N ASP A 61 12.73 15.94 -0.28
CA ASP A 61 13.52 15.31 -1.33
C ASP A 61 12.72 15.06 -2.62
N PHE A 62 11.40 15.33 -2.61
CA PHE A 62 10.53 15.10 -3.77
C PHE A 62 9.66 16.31 -4.08
N THR A 63 9.39 16.51 -5.38
CA THR A 63 8.35 17.42 -5.87
C THR A 63 7.26 16.60 -6.55
N TYR A 64 6.00 16.81 -6.13
CA TYR A 64 4.84 16.14 -6.72
C TYR A 64 4.57 16.69 -8.12
N MET A 65 4.41 15.79 -9.10
CA MET A 65 4.04 16.15 -10.47
C MET A 65 2.51 16.13 -10.66
N ASP A 66 1.92 14.94 -10.63
CA ASP A 66 0.48 14.74 -10.79
C ASP A 66 0.05 13.38 -10.23
N GLY A 67 -1.26 13.20 -10.02
CA GLY A 67 -1.88 11.95 -9.63
C GLY A 67 -2.08 11.03 -10.85
N ILE A 68 -1.50 9.83 -10.81
CA ILE A 68 -1.70 8.81 -11.85
C ILE A 68 -3.12 8.23 -11.79
N GLY A 69 -3.69 8.12 -10.60
CA GLY A 69 -5.05 7.61 -10.39
C GLY A 69 -5.39 7.43 -8.93
N ARG A 70 -6.69 7.26 -8.66
CA ARG A 70 -7.22 6.94 -7.33
C ARG A 70 -8.13 5.73 -7.45
N PHE A 71 -7.93 4.76 -6.57
CA PHE A 71 -8.74 3.55 -6.52
C PHE A 71 -9.29 3.35 -5.10
N PRO A 72 -10.55 2.90 -4.95
CA PRO A 72 -11.10 2.55 -3.65
C PRO A 72 -10.46 1.25 -3.14
N ILE A 73 -10.35 1.12 -1.82
CA ILE A 73 -10.08 -0.16 -1.17
C ILE A 73 -11.43 -0.86 -0.94
N ALA A 74 -11.55 -2.10 -1.38
CA ALA A 74 -12.74 -2.91 -1.18
C ALA A 74 -12.50 -4.00 -0.12
N LEU A 75 -13.49 -4.22 0.74
CA LEU A 75 -13.52 -5.40 1.61
C LEU A 75 -14.07 -6.58 0.80
N VAL A 76 -13.28 -7.63 0.66
CA VAL A 76 -13.64 -8.84 -0.08
C VAL A 76 -13.41 -10.05 0.81
N VAL A 77 -14.31 -11.03 0.71
CA VAL A 77 -14.20 -12.32 1.39
C VAL A 77 -14.20 -13.45 0.36
N HIS A 78 -13.65 -14.60 0.74
CA HIS A 78 -13.75 -15.81 -0.07
C HIS A 78 -15.23 -16.16 -0.35
N PRO A 79 -15.62 -16.67 -1.54
CA PRO A 79 -17.03 -16.95 -1.86
C PRO A 79 -17.72 -17.92 -0.87
N GLY A 80 -16.95 -18.84 -0.28
CA GLY A 80 -17.42 -19.76 0.75
C GLY A 80 -17.45 -19.19 2.17
N PHE A 81 -17.11 -17.92 2.37
CA PHE A 81 -17.21 -17.27 3.68
C PHE A 81 -18.69 -17.13 4.08
N PRO A 82 -19.04 -17.36 5.36
CA PRO A 82 -20.43 -17.49 5.79
C PRO A 82 -21.24 -16.19 5.69
N ALA A 83 -20.62 -15.02 5.86
CA ALA A 83 -21.30 -13.73 5.78
C ALA A 83 -21.61 -13.32 4.34
N LYS A 84 -22.81 -12.80 4.11
CA LYS A 84 -23.32 -12.30 2.82
C LYS A 84 -23.38 -10.78 2.73
N ASP A 85 -23.30 -10.11 3.88
CA ASP A 85 -23.22 -8.67 3.98
C ASP A 85 -22.25 -8.24 5.09
N PHE A 86 -22.15 -6.92 5.28
CA PHE A 86 -21.25 -6.33 6.27
C PHE A 86 -21.69 -6.57 7.72
N GLU A 87 -22.99 -6.60 7.99
CA GLU A 87 -23.52 -6.78 9.35
C GLU A 87 -23.30 -8.22 9.83
N GLU A 88 -23.56 -9.19 8.95
CA GLU A 88 -23.24 -10.60 9.17
C GLU A 88 -21.74 -10.81 9.32
N PHE A 89 -20.92 -10.12 8.50
CA PHE A 89 -19.47 -10.19 8.59
C PHE A 89 -18.98 -9.71 9.95
N LEU A 90 -19.44 -8.54 10.40
CA LEU A 90 -19.05 -7.98 11.68
C LEU A 90 -19.52 -8.86 12.85
N SER A 91 -20.74 -9.39 12.78
CA SER A 91 -21.28 -10.31 13.78
C SER A 91 -20.45 -11.59 13.85
N PHE A 92 -20.08 -12.16 12.69
CA PHE A 92 -19.24 -13.35 12.61
C PHE A 92 -17.87 -13.12 13.24
N LEU A 93 -17.22 -11.99 12.95
CA LEU A 93 -15.92 -11.64 13.52
C LEU A 93 -15.97 -11.51 15.06
N LYS A 94 -17.01 -10.86 15.59
CA LYS A 94 -17.20 -10.70 17.04
C LYS A 94 -17.44 -12.03 17.75
N ALA A 95 -18.18 -12.95 17.12
CA ALA A 95 -18.42 -14.29 17.65
C ALA A 95 -17.19 -15.21 17.55
N ASN A 96 -16.23 -14.90 16.66
CA ASN A 96 -15.09 -15.75 16.36
C ASN A 96 -13.75 -14.99 16.44
N PRO A 97 -13.39 -14.41 17.60
CA PRO A 97 -12.18 -13.61 17.73
C PRO A 97 -10.93 -14.45 17.44
N GLY A 98 -10.05 -13.92 16.58
CA GLY A 98 -8.77 -14.54 16.21
C GLY A 98 -8.86 -15.72 15.24
N LYS A 99 -10.07 -16.12 14.80
CA LYS A 99 -10.25 -17.25 13.87
C LYS A 99 -10.22 -16.86 12.39
N VAL A 100 -10.25 -15.55 12.09
CA VAL A 100 -10.25 -15.04 10.72
C VAL A 100 -8.93 -14.36 10.43
N ASN A 101 -8.35 -14.71 9.29
CA ASN A 101 -7.15 -14.09 8.75
C ASN A 101 -7.56 -13.07 7.68
N PHE A 102 -6.76 -12.01 7.51
CA PHE A 102 -6.86 -11.13 6.35
C PHE A 102 -5.50 -11.00 5.66
N ALA A 103 -5.54 -10.92 4.33
CA ALA A 103 -4.36 -10.72 3.49
C ALA A 103 -4.11 -9.23 3.23
N SER A 104 -2.86 -8.85 3.00
CA SER A 104 -2.53 -7.55 2.45
C SER A 104 -1.34 -7.64 1.51
N ALA A 105 -1.13 -6.58 0.72
CA ALA A 105 0.03 -6.44 -0.15
C ALA A 105 1.38 -6.35 0.60
N GLY A 106 1.37 -6.34 1.94
CA GLY A 106 2.54 -6.29 2.79
C GLY A 106 2.34 -5.42 4.02
N LEU A 107 3.32 -5.47 4.92
CA LEU A 107 3.40 -4.59 6.09
C LEU A 107 3.43 -3.13 5.64
N GLY A 108 2.65 -2.30 6.32
CA GLY A 108 2.53 -0.86 6.02
C GLY A 108 1.77 -0.48 4.76
N SER A 109 1.31 -1.45 3.96
CA SER A 109 0.48 -1.16 2.77
C SER A 109 -0.85 -0.49 3.13
N PRO A 110 -1.52 0.21 2.19
CA PRO A 110 -2.81 0.85 2.47
C PRO A 110 -3.87 -0.16 2.90
N HIS A 111 -3.84 -1.38 2.36
CA HIS A 111 -4.72 -2.49 2.74
C HIS A 111 -4.48 -2.93 4.19
N HIS A 112 -3.22 -3.03 4.62
CA HIS A 112 -2.88 -3.38 5.99
C HIS A 112 -3.39 -2.32 6.98
N LEU A 113 -3.09 -1.04 6.73
CA LEU A 113 -3.53 0.03 7.63
C LEU A 113 -5.05 0.22 7.63
N ALA A 114 -5.73 -0.01 6.49
CA ALA A 114 -7.18 0.00 6.44
C ALA A 114 -7.80 -1.07 7.35
N MET A 115 -7.23 -2.28 7.37
CA MET A 115 -7.71 -3.36 8.23
C MET A 115 -7.33 -3.16 9.71
N GLU A 116 -6.18 -2.56 10.01
CA GLU A 116 -5.85 -2.15 11.38
C GLU A 116 -6.80 -1.05 11.89
N LEU A 117 -7.16 -0.07 11.04
CA LEU A 117 -8.19 0.91 11.36
C LEU A 117 -9.56 0.26 11.54
N PHE A 118 -9.91 -0.73 10.71
CA PHE A 118 -11.13 -1.52 10.85
C PHE A 118 -11.19 -2.24 12.20
N LYS A 119 -10.12 -2.95 12.59
CA LYS A 119 -10.01 -3.63 13.90
C LYS A 119 -10.21 -2.64 15.04
N ASN A 120 -9.51 -1.51 14.99
CA ASN A 120 -9.61 -0.46 16.00
C ASN A 120 -11.05 0.08 16.15
N ARG A 121 -11.72 0.38 15.04
CA ARG A 121 -13.08 0.94 15.05
C ARG A 121 -14.15 -0.07 15.44
N THR A 122 -13.94 -1.36 15.16
CA THR A 122 -14.95 -2.41 15.35
C THR A 122 -14.75 -3.23 16.62
N GLY A 123 -13.59 -3.11 17.26
CA GLY A 123 -13.19 -3.95 18.39
C GLY A 123 -13.01 -5.43 18.02
N THR A 124 -12.85 -5.75 16.72
CA THR A 124 -12.67 -7.13 16.25
C THR A 124 -11.22 -7.58 16.31
N THR A 125 -11.02 -8.89 16.47
CA THR A 125 -9.70 -9.53 16.45
C THR A 125 -9.61 -10.41 15.22
N ILE A 126 -8.79 -10.01 14.24
CA ILE A 126 -8.47 -10.75 13.02
C ILE A 126 -6.96 -10.71 12.77
N THR A 127 -6.42 -11.75 12.16
CA THR A 127 -4.98 -12.00 12.08
C THR A 127 -4.36 -11.53 10.77
N HIS A 128 -3.26 -10.79 10.92
CA HIS A 128 -2.29 -10.34 9.91
C HIS A 128 -1.66 -11.44 9.04
N VAL A 129 -1.95 -11.57 7.74
CA VAL A 129 -1.13 -12.38 6.82
C VAL A 129 -0.55 -11.52 5.67
N PRO A 130 0.71 -11.04 5.76
CA PRO A 130 1.30 -10.21 4.72
C PRO A 130 1.81 -11.02 3.53
N TYR A 131 1.56 -10.53 2.31
CA TYR A 131 2.11 -11.07 1.06
C TYR A 131 3.14 -10.11 0.44
N LYS A 132 3.79 -10.54 -0.64
CA LYS A 132 4.81 -9.77 -1.39
C LYS A 132 4.17 -8.95 -2.53
N GLY A 133 3.21 -8.09 -2.20
CA GLY A 133 2.43 -7.29 -3.16
C GLY A 133 0.97 -7.74 -3.28
N THR A 134 0.15 -6.97 -4.00
CA THR A 134 -1.30 -7.21 -4.13
C THR A 134 -1.62 -8.41 -5.00
N ALA A 135 -0.85 -8.68 -6.05
CA ALA A 135 -1.12 -9.81 -6.95
C ALA A 135 -1.13 -11.19 -6.25
N PRO A 136 -0.22 -11.48 -5.31
CA PRO A 136 -0.28 -12.72 -4.52
C PRO A 136 -1.18 -12.68 -3.28
N ALA A 137 -1.74 -11.53 -2.91
CA ALA A 137 -2.55 -11.33 -1.69
C ALA A 137 -4.03 -11.66 -1.92
#